data_AF-I0Z5U8-F1
#
_entry.id   AF-I0Z5U8-F1
#
_cell.length_a   1.000
_cell.length_b   1.000
_cell.length_c   1.000
_cell.angle_alpha   90.00
_cell.angle_beta   90.00
_cell.angle_gamma   90.00
#
_symmetry.space_group_name_H-M   'P 1'
#
loop_
_entity.id
_entity.type
_entity.pdbx_description
1 polymer ?
#
loop_
_entity_poly.entity_id
_entity_poly.type
_entity_poly.pdbx_seq_one_letter_code
_entity_poly.pdbx_strand_id
1 'polypeptide(L)'
;MVMVHVLHLGPTLNLQRSTWFLVLLGCTMVERLSAFASDIAIERDWITQLSGKTNPEALSTSNAILRRMDMLSEMVGTLCFGWCFTQLGPAKALIALVACAAVGLPLELWLLDKVSEATPRVMVRVRSLAMERAANPMAPSPYADRHILRGILYQLGLQMQQTMWGWRLYLKQPILPASIAYIMLYFNAVLGPGGLMTAFLASRGLSGTAAALFRAAVLYKRVLHMPLEVLASDAVGLLGGTVMGIPVAVAVFSALIMLSRIGLWSYDMVDSQLFQMAVQPKEAASVSSAEVALCSGSELVMLGIAASLAEPASFSLLVNLSAAAVLSAACLYSAWVFCCDGQRALQGALGTA
;
A
#
# COMPACT_ATOMS: atom_id res chain seq x y z
N MET A 1 -19.92 -16.11 -6.11
CA MET A 1 -21.39 -16.29 -6.02
C MET A 1 -22.12 -15.04 -5.52
N VAL A 2 -21.73 -14.44 -4.39
CA VAL A 2 -22.37 -13.22 -3.83
C VAL A 2 -22.49 -12.09 -4.86
N MET A 3 -21.39 -11.76 -5.54
CA MET A 3 -21.33 -10.66 -6.51
C MET A 3 -22.24 -10.87 -7.74
N VAL A 4 -22.41 -12.11 -8.19
CA VAL A 4 -23.29 -12.48 -9.32
C VAL A 4 -24.76 -12.39 -8.91
N HIS A 5 -25.09 -12.73 -7.66
CA HIS A 5 -26.44 -12.60 -7.13
C HIS A 5 -26.84 -11.12 -6.97
N VAL A 6 -25.93 -10.27 -6.49
CA VAL A 6 -26.10 -8.81 -6.39
C VAL A 6 -26.33 -8.17 -7.77
N LEU A 7 -25.61 -8.62 -8.81
CA LEU A 7 -25.81 -8.16 -10.19
C LEU A 7 -27.17 -8.57 -10.77
N HIS A 8 -27.69 -9.74 -10.42
CA HIS A 8 -29.00 -10.21 -10.87
C HIS A 8 -30.18 -9.45 -10.23
N LEU A 9 -29.98 -8.86 -9.04
CA LEU A 9 -31.02 -8.11 -8.33
C LEU A 9 -31.25 -6.69 -8.89
N GLY A 10 -30.41 -6.21 -9.81
CA GLY A 10 -30.67 -5.01 -10.61
C GLY A 10 -30.66 -3.67 -9.84
N PRO A 11 -31.05 -2.56 -10.50
CA PRO A 11 -30.96 -1.19 -9.97
C PRO A 11 -31.98 -0.85 -8.87
N THR A 12 -32.83 -1.80 -8.46
CA THR A 12 -33.84 -1.63 -7.41
C THR A 12 -33.30 -1.88 -6.00
N LEU A 13 -32.12 -2.50 -5.89
CA LEU A 13 -31.41 -2.57 -4.61
C LEU A 13 -30.72 -1.24 -4.34
N ASN A 14 -31.24 -0.49 -3.37
CA ASN A 14 -30.43 0.48 -2.63
C ASN A 14 -29.34 -0.31 -1.87
N LEU A 15 -28.23 -0.58 -2.55
CA LEU A 15 -27.12 -1.40 -2.05
C LEU A 15 -26.67 -0.91 -0.67
N GLN A 16 -26.58 0.41 -0.49
CA GLN A 16 -26.22 1.06 0.78
C GLN A 16 -27.11 0.68 1.98
N ARG A 17 -28.38 0.30 1.75
CA ARG A 17 -29.33 -0.09 2.81
C ARG A 17 -29.53 -1.61 2.89
N SER A 18 -28.90 -2.38 2.00
CA SER A 18 -29.06 -3.82 1.90
C SER A 18 -28.09 -4.57 2.81
N THR A 19 -28.50 -5.70 3.35
CA THR A 19 -27.62 -6.62 4.11
C THR A 19 -26.45 -7.12 3.27
N TRP A 20 -26.61 -7.16 1.94
CA TRP A 20 -25.54 -7.53 1.01
C TRP A 20 -24.34 -6.58 1.06
N PHE A 21 -24.55 -5.31 1.40
CA PHE A 21 -23.44 -4.36 1.56
C PHE A 21 -22.54 -4.74 2.74
N LEU A 22 -23.11 -5.18 3.86
CA LEU A 22 -22.33 -5.64 5.01
C LEU A 22 -21.52 -6.89 4.68
N VAL A 23 -22.11 -7.82 3.92
CA VAL A 23 -21.41 -9.03 3.46
C VAL A 23 -20.25 -8.68 2.54
N LEU A 24 -20.49 -7.82 1.54
CA LEU A 24 -19.45 -7.38 0.61
C LEU A 24 -18.34 -6.62 1.35
N LEU A 25 -18.70 -5.74 2.28
CA LEU A 25 -17.75 -5.01 3.11
C LEU A 25 -16.87 -5.98 3.91
N GLY A 26 -17.48 -6.97 4.58
CA GLY A 26 -16.75 -8.00 5.30
C GLY A 26 -15.80 -8.79 4.40
N CYS A 27 -16.24 -9.18 3.21
CA CYS A 27 -15.39 -9.86 2.23
C CYS A 27 -14.21 -8.97 1.79
N THR A 28 -14.45 -7.69 1.49
CA THR A 28 -13.38 -6.74 1.11
C THR A 28 -12.39 -6.51 2.25
N MET A 29 -12.85 -6.48 3.52
CA MET A 29 -11.96 -6.39 4.66
C MET A 29 -11.04 -7.61 4.75
N VAL A 30 -11.58 -8.82 4.59
CA VAL A 30 -10.78 -10.07 4.59
C VAL A 30 -9.80 -10.09 3.42
N GLU A 31 -10.25 -9.71 2.23
CA GLU A 31 -9.40 -9.60 1.04
C GLU A 31 -8.22 -8.64 1.28
N ARG A 32 -8.50 -7.43 1.77
CA ARG A 32 -7.46 -6.42 2.03
C ARG A 32 -6.49 -6.87 3.11
N LEU A 33 -6.98 -7.47 4.20
CA LEU A 33 -6.13 -8.00 5.27
C LEU A 33 -5.24 -9.14 4.77
N SER A 34 -5.78 -10.04 3.94
CA SER A 34 -5.00 -11.13 3.35
C SER A 34 -3.94 -10.59 2.39
N ALA A 35 -4.27 -9.59 1.57
CA ALA A 35 -3.33 -8.95 0.67
C ALA A 35 -2.17 -8.32 1.44
N PHE A 36 -2.45 -7.51 2.47
CA PHE A 36 -1.40 -6.91 3.31
C PHE A 36 -0.54 -7.97 4.01
N ALA A 37 -1.14 -9.07 4.48
CA ALA A 37 -0.38 -10.15 5.10
C ALA A 37 0.56 -10.83 4.09
N SER A 38 0.10 -11.09 2.87
CA SER A 38 0.92 -11.63 1.79
C SER A 38 2.05 -10.66 1.39
N ASP A 39 1.75 -9.38 1.25
CA ASP A 39 2.73 -8.35 0.88
C ASP A 39 3.84 -8.26 1.95
N ILE A 40 3.47 -8.18 3.23
CA ILE A 40 4.45 -8.14 4.32
C ILE A 40 5.29 -9.44 4.36
N ALA A 41 4.65 -10.61 4.17
CA ALA A 41 5.35 -11.88 4.19
C ALA A 41 6.36 -12.00 3.04
N ILE A 42 5.97 -11.63 1.82
CA ILE A 42 6.85 -11.70 0.66
C ILE A 42 7.92 -10.61 0.77
N GLU A 43 7.51 -9.34 0.92
CA GLU A 43 8.42 -8.21 0.85
C GLU A 43 9.39 -8.13 2.03
N ARG A 44 8.91 -8.28 3.25
CA ARG A 44 9.73 -8.03 4.44
C ARG A 44 10.39 -9.31 4.96
N ASP A 45 9.76 -10.48 4.82
CA ASP A 45 10.28 -11.76 5.33
C ASP A 45 10.96 -12.62 4.26
N TRP A 46 10.42 -12.74 3.03
CA TRP A 46 10.97 -13.67 2.02
C TRP A 46 12.10 -13.07 1.21
N ILE A 47 11.94 -11.85 0.65
CA ILE A 47 13.00 -11.21 -0.15
C ILE A 47 14.28 -11.11 0.69
N THR A 48 14.17 -10.70 1.94
CA THR A 48 15.33 -10.50 2.83
C THR A 48 16.11 -11.78 3.06
N GLN A 49 15.42 -12.93 3.11
CA GLN A 49 16.06 -14.22 3.28
C GLN A 49 16.55 -14.83 1.96
N LEU A 50 15.86 -14.58 0.85
CA LEU A 50 16.23 -15.05 -0.48
C LEU A 50 17.45 -14.32 -1.05
N SER A 51 17.50 -12.99 -0.93
CA SER A 51 18.64 -12.17 -1.39
C SER A 51 19.86 -12.31 -0.47
N GLY A 52 19.65 -12.73 0.78
CA GLY A 52 20.67 -12.86 1.81
C GLY A 52 21.10 -11.50 2.38
N LYS A 53 21.17 -11.39 3.71
CA LYS A 53 21.55 -10.12 4.38
C LYS A 53 22.97 -9.62 4.05
N THR A 54 23.85 -10.52 3.59
CA THR A 54 25.25 -10.19 3.26
C THR A 54 25.40 -9.49 1.92
N ASN A 55 24.37 -9.50 1.06
CA ASN A 55 24.45 -8.96 -0.30
C ASN A 55 23.45 -7.80 -0.49
N PRO A 56 23.78 -6.58 -0.04
CA PRO A 56 22.88 -5.43 -0.12
C PRO A 56 22.49 -5.08 -1.56
N GLU A 57 23.37 -5.31 -2.53
CA GLU A 57 23.10 -5.08 -3.96
C GLU A 57 22.02 -6.02 -4.51
N ALA A 58 22.05 -7.30 -4.10
CA ALA A 58 21.04 -8.28 -4.49
C ALA A 58 19.68 -7.91 -3.88
N LEU A 59 19.67 -7.47 -2.60
CA LEU A 59 18.45 -7.04 -1.92
C LEU A 59 17.83 -5.81 -2.58
N SER A 60 18.63 -4.78 -2.88
CA SER A 60 18.13 -3.57 -3.55
C SER A 60 17.59 -3.87 -4.95
N THR A 61 18.25 -4.78 -5.68
CA THR A 61 17.82 -5.19 -7.03
C THR A 61 16.50 -5.96 -6.98
N SER A 62 16.38 -6.92 -6.06
CA SER A 62 15.14 -7.67 -5.86
C SER A 62 13.96 -6.75 -5.47
N ASN A 63 14.18 -5.81 -4.55
CA ASN A 63 13.17 -4.82 -4.18
C ASN A 63 12.76 -3.93 -5.36
N ALA A 64 13.74 -3.49 -6.17
CA ALA A 64 13.43 -2.69 -7.37
C ALA A 64 12.63 -3.48 -8.42
N ILE A 65 12.93 -4.78 -8.60
CA ILE A 65 12.19 -5.65 -9.52
C ILE A 65 10.75 -5.84 -9.03
N LEU A 66 10.54 -6.16 -7.75
CA LEU A 66 9.19 -6.34 -7.20
C LEU A 66 8.36 -5.07 -7.29
N ARG A 67 8.94 -3.92 -6.95
CA ARG A 67 8.25 -2.64 -7.09
C ARG A 67 7.88 -2.31 -8.54
N ARG A 68 8.70 -2.71 -9.52
CA ARG A 68 8.37 -2.59 -10.94
C ARG A 68 7.23 -3.53 -11.32
N MET A 69 7.22 -4.75 -10.81
CA MET A 69 6.14 -5.71 -11.04
C MET A 69 4.80 -5.21 -10.49
N ASP A 70 4.77 -4.61 -9.29
CA ASP A 70 3.55 -4.02 -8.72
C ASP A 70 2.99 -2.90 -9.60
N MET A 71 3.86 -1.99 -10.04
CA MET A 71 3.44 -0.86 -10.87
C MET A 71 2.94 -1.33 -12.24
N LEU A 72 3.59 -2.36 -12.81
CA LEU A 72 3.16 -2.97 -14.06
C LEU A 72 1.82 -3.71 -13.90
N SER A 73 1.65 -4.46 -12.81
CA SER A 73 0.42 -5.21 -12.55
C SER A 73 -0.77 -4.28 -12.26
N GLU A 74 -0.55 -3.17 -11.56
CA GLU A 74 -1.55 -2.13 -11.36
C GLU A 74 -1.96 -1.49 -12.69
N MET A 75 -1.00 -1.16 -13.56
CA MET A 75 -1.27 -0.61 -14.88
C MET A 75 -2.03 -1.58 -15.78
N VAL A 76 -1.47 -2.78 -15.96
CA VAL A 76 -2.02 -3.79 -16.88
C VAL A 76 -3.37 -4.27 -16.35
N GLY A 77 -3.49 -4.50 -15.05
CA GLY A 77 -4.74 -4.93 -14.41
C GLY A 77 -5.86 -3.91 -14.61
N THR A 78 -5.60 -2.62 -14.36
CA THR A 78 -6.62 -1.56 -14.55
C THR A 78 -6.98 -1.34 -16.01
N LEU A 79 -6.02 -1.39 -16.94
CA LEU A 79 -6.27 -1.27 -18.37
C LEU A 79 -7.06 -2.46 -18.93
N CYS A 80 -6.65 -3.68 -18.61
CA CYS A 80 -7.34 -4.90 -19.01
C CYS A 80 -8.77 -4.91 -18.46
N PHE A 81 -8.95 -4.57 -17.18
CA PHE A 81 -10.28 -4.50 -16.57
C PHE A 81 -11.14 -3.41 -17.23
N GLY A 82 -10.60 -2.21 -17.45
CA GLY A 82 -11.30 -1.12 -18.13
C GLY A 82 -11.74 -1.50 -19.54
N TRP A 83 -10.85 -2.11 -20.32
CA TRP A 83 -11.18 -2.60 -21.66
C TRP A 83 -12.26 -3.69 -21.62
N CYS A 84 -12.11 -4.68 -20.73
CA CYS A 84 -13.08 -5.75 -20.53
C CYS A 84 -14.47 -5.19 -20.15
N PHE A 85 -14.50 -4.20 -19.26
CA PHE A 85 -15.72 -3.50 -18.84
C PHE A 85 -16.42 -2.80 -20.01
N THR A 86 -15.68 -2.09 -20.86
CA THR A 86 -16.25 -1.36 -22.01
C THR A 86 -16.80 -2.28 -23.09
N GLN A 87 -16.13 -3.41 -23.38
CA GLN A 87 -16.49 -4.27 -24.51
C GLN A 87 -17.50 -5.37 -24.13
N LEU A 88 -17.35 -5.97 -22.95
CA LEU A 88 -18.15 -7.14 -22.56
C LEU A 88 -19.34 -6.76 -21.67
N GLY A 89 -19.39 -5.51 -21.21
CA GLY A 89 -20.37 -5.03 -20.24
C GLY A 89 -20.08 -5.51 -18.81
N PRO A 90 -20.75 -4.92 -17.80
CA PRO A 90 -20.36 -5.07 -16.39
C PRO A 90 -20.48 -6.51 -15.87
N ALA A 91 -21.53 -7.24 -16.27
CA ALA A 91 -21.77 -8.60 -15.81
C ALA A 91 -20.68 -9.58 -16.29
N LYS A 92 -20.30 -9.51 -17.57
CA LYS A 92 -19.29 -10.40 -18.14
C LYS A 92 -17.88 -10.02 -17.72
N ALA A 93 -17.58 -8.72 -17.55
CA ALA A 93 -16.31 -8.26 -17.02
C ALA A 93 -16.05 -8.79 -15.60
N LEU A 94 -17.09 -8.85 -14.77
CA LEU A 94 -16.98 -9.44 -13.44
C LEU A 94 -16.73 -10.96 -13.50
N ILE A 95 -17.42 -11.68 -14.40
CA ILE A 95 -17.18 -13.12 -14.58
C ILE A 95 -15.74 -13.37 -15.03
N ALA A 96 -15.21 -12.55 -15.94
CA ALA A 96 -13.82 -12.61 -16.37
C ALA A 96 -12.84 -12.38 -15.20
N LEU A 97 -13.11 -11.41 -14.32
CA LEU A 97 -12.30 -11.17 -13.12
C LEU A 97 -12.30 -12.38 -12.17
N VAL A 98 -13.47 -12.97 -11.92
CA VAL A 98 -13.60 -14.16 -11.07
C VAL A 98 -12.86 -15.35 -11.70
N ALA A 99 -12.92 -15.51 -13.03
CA ALA A 99 -12.19 -16.55 -13.74
C ALA A 99 -10.66 -16.33 -13.64
N CYS A 100 -10.18 -15.10 -13.81
CA CYS A 100 -8.76 -14.76 -13.61
C CYS A 100 -8.30 -15.07 -12.18
N ALA A 101 -9.09 -14.72 -11.16
CA ALA A 101 -8.75 -15.05 -9.77
C ALA A 101 -8.74 -16.57 -9.51
N ALA A 102 -9.70 -17.31 -10.09
CA ALA A 102 -9.79 -18.76 -9.95
C ALA A 102 -8.61 -19.50 -10.60
N VAL A 103 -8.01 -18.94 -11.66
CA VAL A 103 -6.79 -19.47 -12.29
C VAL A 103 -5.52 -18.94 -11.60
N GLY A 104 -5.54 -17.70 -11.13
CA GLY A 104 -4.41 -17.05 -10.49
C GLY A 104 -3.97 -17.75 -9.20
N LEU A 105 -4.91 -18.10 -8.33
CA LEU A 105 -4.61 -18.74 -7.05
C LEU A 105 -3.88 -20.10 -7.17
N PRO A 106 -4.35 -21.08 -7.98
CA PRO A 106 -3.63 -22.34 -8.13
C PRO A 106 -2.26 -22.15 -8.81
N LEU A 107 -2.14 -21.20 -9.74
CA LEU A 107 -0.87 -20.84 -10.35
C LEU A 107 0.11 -20.26 -9.32
N GLU A 108 -0.36 -19.38 -8.46
CA GLU A 108 0.42 -18.80 -7.36
C GLU A 108 0.92 -19.91 -6.43
N LEU A 109 0.04 -20.79 -5.96
CA LEU A 109 0.42 -21.92 -5.10
C LEU A 109 1.46 -22.83 -5.76
N TRP A 110 1.32 -23.10 -7.06
CA TRP A 110 2.29 -23.91 -7.81
C TRP A 110 3.64 -23.21 -7.93
N LEU A 111 3.68 -21.90 -8.17
CA LEU A 111 4.91 -21.13 -8.22
C LEU A 111 5.60 -21.06 -6.85
N LEU A 112 4.84 -20.88 -5.77
CA LEU A 112 5.36 -20.89 -4.40
C LEU A 112 5.99 -22.24 -4.05
N ASP A 113 5.36 -23.34 -4.49
CA ASP A 113 5.92 -24.69 -4.32
C ASP A 113 7.26 -24.82 -5.06
N LYS A 114 7.34 -24.36 -6.32
CA LYS A 114 8.59 -24.35 -7.10
C LYS A 114 9.70 -23.50 -6.48
N VAL A 115 9.36 -22.33 -5.91
CA VAL A 115 10.33 -21.51 -5.17
C VAL A 115 10.83 -22.25 -3.93
N SER A 116 9.94 -22.98 -3.25
CA SER A 116 10.30 -23.76 -2.06
C SER A 116 11.23 -24.93 -2.36
N GLU A 117 11.02 -25.61 -3.49
CA GLU A 117 11.90 -26.66 -4.00
C GLU A 117 13.28 -26.10 -4.41
N ALA A 118 13.31 -24.91 -5.02
CA ALA A 118 14.54 -24.27 -5.47
C ALA A 118 15.39 -23.71 -4.32
N THR A 119 14.75 -23.32 -3.20
CA THR A 119 15.43 -22.65 -2.06
C THR A 119 15.11 -23.31 -0.70
N PRO A 120 15.38 -24.62 -0.53
CA PRO A 120 14.89 -25.39 0.62
C PRO A 120 15.47 -24.87 1.95
N ARG A 121 16.74 -24.41 1.96
CA ARG A 121 17.40 -23.89 3.17
C ARG A 121 16.76 -22.60 3.68
N VAL A 122 16.35 -21.72 2.77
CA VAL A 122 15.71 -20.44 3.11
C VAL A 122 14.29 -20.69 3.60
N MET A 123 13.52 -21.49 2.86
CA MET A 123 12.13 -21.78 3.22
C MET A 123 11.98 -22.61 4.50
N VAL A 124 12.91 -23.52 4.79
CA VAL A 124 12.94 -24.20 6.10
C VAL A 124 13.18 -23.20 7.24
N ARG A 125 14.01 -22.16 7.03
CA ARG A 125 14.24 -21.11 8.02
C ARG A 125 13.04 -20.19 8.20
N VAL A 126 12.39 -19.77 7.10
CA VAL A 126 11.13 -19.01 7.15
C VAL A 126 10.07 -19.82 7.92
N ARG A 127 9.90 -21.10 7.56
CA ARG A 127 8.93 -22.00 8.18
C ARG A 127 9.25 -22.27 9.65
N SER A 128 10.51 -22.45 10.03
CA SER A 128 10.90 -22.66 11.42
C SER A 128 10.68 -21.42 12.27
N LEU A 129 10.95 -20.22 11.75
CA LEU A 129 10.63 -18.95 12.43
C LEU A 129 9.11 -18.76 12.57
N ALA A 130 8.33 -19.08 11.53
CA ALA A 130 6.87 -19.04 11.60
C ALA A 130 6.33 -20.07 12.61
N MET A 131 6.90 -21.28 12.65
CA MET A 131 6.57 -22.31 13.62
C MET A 131 6.99 -21.91 15.04
N GLU A 132 8.15 -21.28 15.25
CA GLU A 132 8.57 -20.77 16.56
C GLU A 132 7.64 -19.65 17.05
N ARG A 133 7.17 -18.78 16.14
CA ARG A 133 6.14 -17.76 16.45
C ARG A 133 4.81 -18.41 16.85
N ALA A 134 4.38 -19.44 16.12
CA ALA A 134 3.16 -20.19 16.43
C ALA A 134 3.29 -21.05 17.72
N ALA A 135 4.49 -21.58 17.97
CA ALA A 135 4.84 -22.43 19.10
C ALA A 135 5.32 -21.66 20.33
N ASN A 136 5.39 -20.32 20.27
CA ASN A 136 5.39 -19.43 21.41
C ASN A 136 3.97 -18.96 21.74
N PRO A 137 3.06 -19.81 22.23
CA PRO A 137 1.99 -19.33 23.06
C PRO A 137 2.56 -19.12 24.45
N MET A 138 2.27 -17.98 25.05
CA MET A 138 2.21 -17.85 26.49
C MET A 138 1.02 -18.68 27.04
N ALA A 139 0.97 -19.98 26.74
CA ALA A 139 0.01 -20.96 27.27
C ALA A 139 0.55 -22.39 27.14
N PRO A 140 0.48 -23.20 28.22
CA PRO A 140 -0.56 -24.22 28.21
C PRO A 140 -1.21 -24.49 29.59
N SER A 141 -2.50 -24.85 29.57
CA SER A 141 -3.08 -25.86 30.45
C SER A 141 -4.31 -26.49 29.77
N PRO A 142 -4.43 -27.84 29.72
CA PRO A 142 -5.61 -28.55 29.20
C PRO A 142 -6.87 -28.42 30.09
N TYR A 143 -6.80 -27.68 31.20
CA TYR A 143 -7.90 -27.50 32.15
C TYR A 143 -8.66 -26.18 31.89
N ALA A 144 -9.23 -26.01 30.71
CA ALA A 144 -10.19 -24.93 30.44
C ALA A 144 -11.60 -25.53 30.34
N ASP A 145 -12.18 -25.82 31.49
CA ASP A 145 -13.51 -26.39 31.63
C ASP A 145 -14.61 -25.35 31.30
N ARG A 146 -15.58 -25.79 30.50
CA ARG A 146 -16.98 -25.37 30.27
C ARG A 146 -17.44 -23.94 29.93
N HIS A 147 -16.61 -22.89 29.94
CA HIS A 147 -17.09 -21.54 29.54
C HIS A 147 -16.41 -21.00 28.28
N ILE A 148 -17.04 -21.25 27.13
CA ILE A 148 -16.65 -20.75 25.79
C ILE A 148 -16.29 -19.25 25.82
N LEU A 149 -17.08 -18.44 26.54
CA LEU A 149 -16.85 -16.99 26.65
C LEU A 149 -15.53 -16.63 27.35
N ARG A 150 -15.16 -17.36 28.41
CA ARG A 150 -13.87 -17.16 29.12
C ARG A 150 -12.70 -17.61 28.27
N GLY A 151 -12.86 -18.69 27.51
CA GLY A 151 -11.88 -19.12 26.51
C GLY A 151 -11.63 -18.06 25.44
N ILE A 152 -12.70 -17.46 24.90
CA ILE A 152 -12.61 -16.38 23.90
C ILE A 152 -11.97 -15.12 24.49
N LEU A 153 -12.40 -14.66 25.67
CA LEU A 153 -11.81 -13.49 26.33
C LEU A 153 -10.33 -13.69 26.66
N TYR A 154 -9.94 -14.90 27.06
CA TYR A 154 -8.54 -15.24 27.30
C TYR A 154 -7.72 -15.25 26.00
N GLN A 155 -8.26 -15.83 24.92
CA GLN A 155 -7.64 -15.81 23.60
C GLN A 155 -7.45 -14.38 23.06
N LEU A 156 -8.47 -13.52 23.21
CA LEU A 156 -8.40 -12.10 22.87
C LEU A 156 -7.33 -11.37 23.70
N GLY A 157 -7.26 -11.66 25.00
CA GLY A 157 -6.23 -11.09 25.88
C GLY A 157 -4.82 -11.45 25.45
N LEU A 158 -4.59 -12.71 25.04
CA LEU A 158 -3.31 -13.16 24.51
C LEU A 158 -2.95 -12.48 23.18
N GLN A 159 -3.90 -12.37 22.25
CA GLN A 159 -3.68 -11.66 20.97
C GLN A 159 -3.37 -10.18 21.19
N MET A 160 -4.08 -9.53 22.12
CA MET A 160 -3.82 -8.15 22.52
C MET A 160 -2.40 -8.01 23.07
N GLN A 161 -1.96 -8.94 23.93
CA GLN A 161 -0.62 -8.92 24.50
C GLN A 161 0.47 -9.10 23.44
N GLN A 162 0.29 -10.02 22.49
CA GLN A 162 1.21 -10.21 21.36
C GLN A 162 1.29 -8.96 20.48
N THR A 163 0.15 -8.34 20.21
CA THR A 163 0.06 -7.08 19.48
C THR A 163 0.84 -6.00 20.23
N MET A 164 0.55 -5.79 21.51
CA MET A 164 1.23 -4.82 22.37
C MET A 164 2.74 -5.05 22.46
N TRP A 165 3.19 -6.30 22.42
CA TRP A 165 4.61 -6.62 22.35
C TRP A 165 5.23 -6.14 21.03
N GLY A 166 4.57 -6.39 19.88
CA GLY A 166 5.00 -5.87 18.58
C GLY A 166 5.10 -4.33 18.54
N TRP A 167 4.11 -3.63 19.12
CA TRP A 167 4.14 -2.17 19.26
C TRP A 167 5.32 -1.68 20.11
N ARG A 168 5.57 -2.33 21.26
CA ARG A 168 6.72 -1.99 22.12
C ARG A 168 8.04 -2.23 21.42
N LEU A 169 8.10 -3.26 20.59
CA LEU A 169 9.29 -3.60 19.82
C LEU A 169 9.54 -2.60 18.69
N TYR A 170 8.48 -2.18 18.00
CA TYR A 170 8.52 -1.12 17.00
C TYR A 170 9.06 0.19 17.57
N LEU A 171 8.57 0.62 18.74
CA LEU A 171 9.03 1.84 19.42
C LEU A 171 10.49 1.80 19.88
N LYS A 172 11.10 0.62 19.95
CA LYS A 172 12.52 0.45 20.32
C LYS A 172 13.46 0.41 19.12
N GLN A 173 12.93 0.39 17.89
CA GLN A 173 13.76 0.27 16.70
C GLN A 173 14.58 1.55 16.47
N PRO A 174 15.85 1.43 16.05
CA PRO A 174 16.71 2.59 15.79
C PRO A 174 16.24 3.44 14.60
N ILE A 175 15.46 2.85 13.70
CA ILE A 175 14.89 3.51 12.51
C ILE A 175 13.52 4.17 12.78
N LEU A 176 13.07 4.22 14.04
CA LEU A 176 11.76 4.78 14.40
C LEU A 176 11.52 6.18 13.82
N PRO A 177 12.46 7.16 13.85
CA PRO A 177 12.19 8.48 13.30
C PRO A 177 11.97 8.48 11.77
N ALA A 178 12.67 7.61 11.03
CA ALA A 178 12.48 7.44 9.60
C ALA A 178 11.11 6.83 9.28
N SER A 179 10.68 5.87 10.09
CA SER A 179 9.35 5.25 10.00
C SER A 179 8.22 6.22 10.40
N ILE A 180 8.43 7.09 11.39
CA ILE A 180 7.45 8.15 11.72
C ILE A 180 7.31 9.14 10.57
N ALA A 181 8.42 9.52 9.92
CA ALA A 181 8.38 10.35 8.72
C ALA A 181 7.62 9.64 7.58
N TYR A 182 7.78 8.32 7.43
CA TYR A 182 6.98 7.52 6.51
C TYR A 182 5.48 7.58 6.81
N ILE A 183 5.08 7.34 8.06
CA ILE A 183 3.68 7.42 8.51
C ILE A 183 3.10 8.83 8.27
N MET A 184 3.89 9.88 8.47
CA MET A 184 3.46 11.25 8.16
C MET A 184 3.13 11.46 6.68
N LEU A 185 3.78 10.75 5.75
CA LEU A 185 3.44 10.83 4.33
C LEU A 185 2.07 10.21 4.02
N TYR A 186 1.58 9.28 4.85
CA TYR A 186 0.24 8.68 4.72
C TYR A 186 -0.89 9.60 5.21
N PHE A 187 -0.59 10.65 5.97
CA PHE A 187 -1.53 11.77 6.19
C PHE A 187 -1.88 12.51 4.88
N ASN A 188 -1.17 12.27 3.78
CA ASN A 188 -1.45 12.87 2.48
C ASN A 188 -2.51 12.12 1.63
N ALA A 189 -3.42 11.38 2.27
CA ALA A 189 -4.43 10.58 1.57
C ALA A 189 -5.34 11.39 0.62
N VAL A 190 -5.56 12.67 0.93
CA VAL A 190 -6.48 13.56 0.18
C VAL A 190 -5.96 13.93 -1.21
N LEU A 191 -4.65 14.11 -1.38
CA LEU A 191 -4.04 14.40 -2.69
C LEU A 191 -3.59 13.13 -3.42
N GLY A 192 -3.91 11.95 -2.90
CA GLY A 192 -3.67 10.73 -3.64
C GLY A 192 -4.57 10.56 -4.86
N PRO A 193 -4.18 9.79 -5.88
CA PRO A 193 -5.06 9.33 -6.94
C PRO A 193 -6.09 8.34 -6.36
N GLY A 194 -7.03 8.88 -5.60
CA GLY A 194 -8.16 8.19 -4.99
C GLY A 194 -9.46 8.95 -5.25
N GLY A 195 -10.54 8.49 -4.60
CA GLY A 195 -11.89 9.00 -4.82
C GLY A 195 -12.07 10.50 -4.57
N LEU A 196 -11.42 11.04 -3.54
CA LEU A 196 -11.56 12.46 -3.15
C LEU A 196 -10.94 13.40 -4.19
N MET A 197 -9.72 13.12 -4.63
CA MET A 197 -9.06 13.90 -5.67
C MET A 197 -9.79 13.78 -7.01
N THR A 198 -10.26 12.58 -7.40
CA THR A 198 -11.10 12.43 -8.61
C THR A 198 -12.38 13.23 -8.51
N ALA A 199 -13.05 13.21 -7.36
CA ALA A 199 -14.29 13.93 -7.15
C ALA A 199 -14.08 15.44 -7.23
N PHE A 200 -12.99 15.94 -6.64
CA PHE A 200 -12.61 17.35 -6.74
C PHE A 200 -12.32 17.75 -8.19
N LEU A 201 -11.49 16.99 -8.92
CA LEU A 201 -11.16 17.30 -10.31
C LEU A 201 -12.40 17.19 -11.23
N ALA A 202 -13.27 16.20 -11.00
CA ALA A 202 -14.55 16.07 -11.71
C ALA A 202 -15.48 17.26 -11.43
N SER A 203 -15.56 17.73 -10.17
CA SER A 203 -16.35 18.92 -9.81
C SER A 203 -15.87 20.21 -10.51
N ARG A 204 -14.59 20.24 -10.93
CA ARG A 204 -13.97 21.34 -11.68
C ARG A 204 -14.02 21.15 -13.20
N GLY A 205 -14.76 20.15 -13.69
CA GLY A 205 -15.01 19.95 -15.12
C GLY A 205 -13.96 19.13 -15.86
N LEU A 206 -13.02 18.45 -15.16
CA LEU A 206 -12.20 17.44 -15.85
C LEU A 206 -13.06 16.25 -16.24
N SER A 207 -13.06 15.92 -17.53
CA SER A 207 -13.64 14.66 -18.00
C SER A 207 -12.88 13.48 -17.38
N GLY A 208 -13.62 12.44 -16.98
CA GLY A 208 -13.03 11.25 -16.37
C GLY A 208 -11.97 10.58 -17.25
N THR A 209 -12.09 10.72 -18.57
CA THR A 209 -11.12 10.25 -19.56
C THR A 209 -9.82 11.06 -19.57
N ALA A 210 -9.88 12.39 -19.42
CA ALA A 210 -8.69 13.22 -19.31
C ALA A 210 -7.92 12.95 -18.01
N ALA A 211 -8.62 12.75 -16.89
CA ALA A 211 -8.01 12.35 -15.63
C ALA A 211 -7.35 10.95 -15.71
N ALA A 212 -7.97 10.01 -16.43
CA ALA A 212 -7.41 8.67 -16.66
C ALA A 212 -6.18 8.68 -17.57
N LEU A 213 -6.22 9.42 -18.68
CA LEU A 213 -5.08 9.59 -19.59
C LEU A 213 -3.90 10.28 -18.89
N PHE A 214 -4.17 11.27 -18.05
CA PHE A 214 -3.13 11.96 -17.27
C PHE A 214 -2.45 11.03 -16.25
N ARG A 215 -3.22 10.12 -15.62
CA ARG A 215 -2.67 9.07 -14.74
C ARG A 215 -1.82 8.06 -15.51
N ALA A 216 -2.27 7.65 -16.70
CA ALA A 216 -1.56 6.70 -17.55
C ALA A 216 -0.23 7.27 -18.08
N ALA A 217 -0.18 8.55 -18.47
CA ALA A 217 1.02 9.20 -19.00
C ALA A 217 2.18 9.27 -17.99
N VAL A 218 1.87 9.38 -16.70
CA VAL A 218 2.88 9.46 -15.62
C VAL A 218 3.44 8.09 -15.27
N LEU A 219 2.59 7.06 -15.29
CA LEU A 219 3.00 5.67 -15.09
C LEU A 219 3.92 5.18 -16.22
N TYR A 220 3.61 5.61 -17.46
CA TYR A 220 4.43 5.38 -18.65
C TYR A 220 5.86 5.92 -18.52
N LYS A 221 6.05 7.09 -17.87
CA LYS A 221 7.38 7.69 -17.63
C LYS A 221 8.27 6.85 -16.70
N ARG A 222 7.68 6.16 -15.71
CA ARG A 222 8.42 5.31 -14.75
C ARG A 222 8.85 3.98 -15.36
N VAL A 223 8.15 3.50 -16.40
CA VAL A 223 8.39 2.20 -17.05
C VAL A 223 9.36 2.30 -18.25
N LEU A 224 9.43 3.44 -18.95
CA LEU A 224 10.10 3.53 -20.26
C LEU A 224 11.29 4.52 -20.39
N HIS A 225 11.74 5.18 -19.32
CA HIS A 225 12.94 6.05 -19.32
C HIS A 225 13.07 7.00 -20.54
N MET A 226 12.00 7.72 -20.93
CA MET A 226 12.07 8.70 -22.03
C MET A 226 12.54 10.09 -21.55
N PRO A 227 13.37 10.82 -22.34
CA PRO A 227 13.87 12.14 -21.98
C PRO A 227 12.76 13.21 -21.94
N LEU A 228 12.98 14.23 -21.11
CA LEU A 228 12.04 15.30 -20.73
C LEU A 228 11.62 16.23 -21.89
N GLU A 229 12.18 16.07 -23.08
CA GLU A 229 12.08 17.02 -24.18
C GLU A 229 10.71 17.02 -24.89
N VAL A 230 9.89 15.96 -24.73
CA VAL A 230 8.56 15.87 -25.37
C VAL A 230 7.47 16.62 -24.61
N LEU A 231 7.73 17.11 -23.39
CA LEU A 231 6.77 17.94 -22.64
C LEU A 231 6.96 19.45 -22.91
N ALA A 232 8.03 19.84 -23.62
CA ALA A 232 8.35 21.24 -23.90
C ALA A 232 7.85 21.72 -25.28
N SER A 233 7.43 20.83 -26.19
CA SER A 233 6.97 21.21 -27.51
C SER A 233 5.44 21.20 -27.62
N ASP A 234 4.78 22.03 -26.81
CA ASP A 234 3.59 22.75 -27.28
C ASP A 234 3.36 24.00 -26.40
N ALA A 235 4.27 24.96 -26.58
CA ALA A 235 4.20 26.29 -25.98
C ALA A 235 3.27 27.25 -26.75
N VAL A 236 2.36 26.74 -27.61
CA VAL A 236 1.45 27.56 -28.43
C VAL A 236 -0.01 27.29 -28.04
N GLY A 237 -0.34 27.67 -26.81
CA GLY A 237 -1.72 27.80 -26.31
C GLY A 237 -1.92 29.03 -25.42
N LEU A 238 -1.01 30.01 -25.52
CA LEU A 238 -0.84 31.10 -24.55
C LEU A 238 -1.88 32.24 -24.62
N LEU A 239 -3.01 32.08 -25.32
CA LEU A 239 -4.03 33.16 -25.40
C LEU A 239 -5.47 32.67 -25.21
N GLY A 240 -5.66 31.51 -24.56
CA GLY A 240 -6.99 30.94 -24.32
C GLY A 240 -7.09 30.01 -23.11
N GLY A 241 -6.36 30.27 -22.02
CA GLY A 241 -6.61 29.79 -20.64
C GLY A 241 -6.83 28.29 -20.38
N THR A 242 -6.69 27.43 -21.38
CA THR A 242 -7.00 26.00 -21.29
C THR A 242 -5.99 25.19 -22.08
N VAL A 243 -5.51 24.09 -21.49
CA VAL A 243 -4.76 23.05 -22.21
C VAL A 243 -5.76 21.97 -22.54
N MET A 244 -6.04 21.71 -23.82
CA MET A 244 -7.01 20.69 -24.26
C MET A 244 -8.41 20.86 -23.61
N GLY A 245 -8.86 22.10 -23.37
CA GLY A 245 -10.15 22.39 -22.71
C GLY A 245 -10.15 22.31 -21.17
N ILE A 246 -9.00 22.08 -20.54
CA ILE A 246 -8.84 22.02 -19.07
C ILE A 246 -8.19 23.31 -18.57
N PRO A 247 -8.70 23.95 -17.49
CA PRO A 247 -8.07 25.15 -16.93
C PRO A 247 -6.61 24.90 -16.55
N VAL A 248 -5.71 25.83 -16.93
CA VAL A 248 -4.25 25.69 -16.71
C VAL A 248 -3.91 25.41 -15.24
N ALA A 249 -4.57 26.08 -14.30
CA ALA A 249 -4.37 25.86 -12.87
C ALA A 249 -4.66 24.41 -12.44
N VAL A 250 -5.66 23.76 -13.04
CA VAL A 250 -6.02 22.37 -12.73
C VAL A 250 -5.05 21.39 -13.38
N ALA A 251 -4.55 21.71 -14.58
CA ALA A 251 -3.50 20.94 -15.24
C ALA A 251 -2.18 21.00 -14.45
N VAL A 252 -1.77 22.18 -14.00
CA VAL A 252 -0.58 22.39 -13.15
C VAL A 252 -0.75 21.67 -11.80
N PHE A 253 -1.91 21.82 -11.15
CA PHE A 253 -2.19 21.13 -9.89
C PHE A 253 -2.10 19.61 -10.05
N SER A 254 -2.67 19.07 -11.13
CA SER A 254 -2.60 17.64 -11.45
C SER A 254 -1.16 17.19 -11.71
N ALA A 255 -0.36 17.98 -12.44
CA ALA A 255 1.05 17.68 -12.69
C ALA A 255 1.89 17.65 -11.39
N LEU A 256 1.64 18.60 -10.48
CA LEU A 256 2.33 18.67 -9.18
C LEU A 256 1.99 17.49 -8.28
N ILE A 257 0.72 17.07 -8.25
CA ILE A 257 0.31 15.86 -7.52
C ILE A 257 1.04 14.63 -8.05
N MET A 258 1.14 14.52 -9.38
CA MET A 258 1.84 13.39 -10.01
C MET A 258 3.33 13.40 -9.71
N LEU A 259 3.97 14.57 -9.71
CA LEU A 259 5.37 14.71 -9.29
C LEU A 259 5.55 14.30 -7.81
N SER A 260 4.62 14.68 -6.94
CA SER A 260 4.62 14.27 -5.53
C SER A 260 4.54 12.75 -5.37
N ARG A 261 3.84 12.04 -6.26
CA ARG A 261 3.79 10.57 -6.23
C ARG A 261 5.10 9.89 -6.56
N ILE A 262 5.89 10.47 -7.47
CA ILE A 262 7.25 9.98 -7.72
C ILE A 262 8.08 10.07 -6.44
N GLY A 263 7.99 11.20 -5.73
CA GLY A 263 8.66 11.38 -4.44
C GLY A 263 8.20 10.38 -3.38
N LEU A 264 6.89 10.17 -3.25
CA LEU A 264 6.34 9.18 -2.32
C LEU A 264 6.85 7.78 -2.64
N TRP A 265 6.75 7.33 -3.89
CA TRP A 265 7.20 5.99 -4.26
C TRP A 265 8.70 5.78 -4.14
N SER A 266 9.50 6.83 -4.29
CA SER A 266 10.93 6.79 -3.99
C SER A 266 11.16 6.60 -2.50
N TYR A 267 10.41 7.32 -1.66
CA TYR A 267 10.49 7.17 -0.21
C TYR A 267 10.03 5.79 0.25
N ASP A 268 8.92 5.24 -0.28
CA ASP A 268 8.47 3.87 -0.01
C ASP A 268 9.60 2.84 -0.25
N MET A 269 10.38 3.03 -1.32
CA MET A 269 11.49 2.13 -1.64
C MET A 269 12.62 2.23 -0.62
N VAL A 270 12.97 3.47 -0.23
CA VAL A 270 14.02 3.72 0.78
C VAL A 270 13.59 3.20 2.14
N ASP A 271 12.34 3.41 2.54
CA ASP A 271 11.78 2.89 3.79
C ASP A 271 11.82 1.36 3.84
N SER A 272 11.31 0.69 2.80
CA SER A 272 11.36 -0.77 2.72
C SER A 272 12.79 -1.32 2.80
N GLN A 273 13.74 -0.71 2.09
CA GLN A 273 15.15 -1.13 2.16
C GLN A 273 15.75 -0.89 3.55
N LEU A 274 15.52 0.30 4.12
CA LEU A 274 16.02 0.66 5.45
C LEU A 274 15.48 -0.29 6.52
N PHE A 275 14.19 -0.60 6.45
CA PHE A 275 13.53 -1.52 7.37
C PHE A 275 14.10 -2.92 7.28
N GLN A 276 14.23 -3.46 6.07
CA GLN A 276 14.74 -4.80 5.83
C GLN A 276 16.18 -5.00 6.32
N MET A 277 17.00 -3.94 6.25
CA MET A 277 18.37 -3.96 6.76
C MET A 277 18.44 -3.80 8.27
N ALA A 278 17.71 -2.83 8.83
CA ALA A 278 17.81 -2.49 10.25
C ALA A 278 17.11 -3.50 11.18
N VAL A 279 16.01 -4.12 10.75
CA VAL A 279 15.21 -5.00 11.58
C VAL A 279 15.66 -6.46 11.44
N GLN A 280 15.67 -7.19 12.55
CA GLN A 280 16.02 -8.62 12.54
C GLN A 280 14.88 -9.45 11.89
N PRO A 281 15.18 -10.50 11.10
CA PRO A 281 14.15 -11.30 10.43
C PRO A 281 13.15 -11.95 11.40
N LYS A 282 13.59 -12.25 12.64
CA LYS A 282 12.74 -12.81 13.68
C LYS A 282 11.62 -11.85 14.08
N GLU A 283 11.88 -10.55 14.03
CA GLU A 283 11.01 -9.48 14.54
C GLU A 283 10.35 -8.65 13.41
N ALA A 284 10.84 -8.80 12.17
CA ALA A 284 10.43 -8.01 11.01
C ALA A 284 8.91 -7.98 10.77
N ALA A 285 8.24 -9.14 10.77
CA ALA A 285 6.78 -9.19 10.59
C ALA A 285 5.99 -8.43 11.68
N SER A 286 6.41 -8.53 12.95
CA SER A 286 5.72 -7.86 14.08
C SER A 286 5.94 -6.35 14.07
N VAL A 287 7.14 -5.91 13.70
CA VAL A 287 7.46 -4.48 13.58
C VAL A 287 6.79 -3.89 12.34
N SER A 288 6.75 -4.63 11.23
CA SER A 288 6.17 -4.19 9.95
C SER A 288 4.65 -4.08 10.05
N SER A 289 3.99 -5.05 10.69
CA SER A 289 2.55 -4.95 10.96
C SER A 289 2.17 -3.75 11.84
N ALA A 290 3.02 -3.37 12.81
CA ALA A 290 2.81 -2.16 13.60
C ALA A 290 2.96 -0.88 12.78
N GLU A 291 3.99 -0.80 11.92
CA GLU A 291 4.20 0.30 10.98
C GLU A 291 3.03 0.45 10.00
N VAL A 292 2.60 -0.64 9.35
CA VAL A 292 1.47 -0.64 8.41
C VAL A 292 0.15 -0.28 9.11
N ALA A 293 -0.04 -0.71 10.36
CA ALA A 293 -1.20 -0.31 11.16
C ALA A 293 -1.20 1.19 11.47
N LEU A 294 -0.03 1.78 11.75
CA LEU A 294 0.12 3.23 11.94
C LEU A 294 -0.15 4.01 10.64
N CYS A 295 0.38 3.54 9.50
CA CYS A 295 0.08 4.13 8.20
C CYS A 295 -1.43 4.10 7.90
N SER A 296 -2.07 2.94 8.07
CA SER A 296 -3.52 2.78 7.88
C SER A 296 -4.32 3.67 8.85
N GLY A 297 -3.87 3.79 10.10
CA GLY A 297 -4.47 4.68 11.09
C GLY A 297 -4.35 6.16 10.72
N SER A 298 -3.20 6.59 10.20
CA SER A 298 -2.98 7.97 9.75
C SER A 298 -3.87 8.32 8.55
N GLU A 299 -4.02 7.39 7.60
CA GLU A 299 -4.93 7.53 6.47
C GLU A 299 -6.38 7.63 6.95
N LEU A 300 -6.79 6.78 7.91
CA LEU A 300 -8.13 6.84 8.50
C LEU A 300 -8.40 8.18 9.19
N VAL A 301 -7.44 8.71 9.96
CA VAL A 301 -7.57 10.03 10.59
C VAL A 301 -7.76 11.11 9.53
N MET A 302 -6.95 11.07 8.47
CA MET A 302 -7.07 12.05 7.39
C MET A 302 -8.41 11.94 6.67
N LEU A 303 -8.88 10.73 6.38
CA LEU A 303 -10.20 10.50 5.79
C LEU A 303 -11.33 11.00 6.72
N GLY A 304 -11.18 10.85 8.04
CA GLY A 304 -12.09 11.40 9.04
C GLY A 304 -12.14 12.94 9.02
N ILE A 305 -10.98 13.59 8.91
CA ILE A 305 -10.87 15.06 8.76
C ILE A 305 -11.48 15.50 7.43
N ALA A 306 -11.25 14.77 6.34
CA ALA A 306 -11.83 15.05 5.04
C ALA A 306 -13.37 14.91 5.07
N ALA A 307 -13.88 13.92 5.81
CA ALA A 307 -15.31 13.69 5.96
C ALA A 307 -15.99 14.78 6.82
N SER A 308 -15.31 15.29 7.85
CA SER A 308 -15.85 16.42 8.64
C SER A 308 -15.81 17.75 7.88
N LEU A 309 -14.85 17.92 6.96
CA LEU A 309 -14.68 19.07 6.09
C LEU A 309 -15.20 18.79 4.67
N ALA A 310 -16.42 18.28 4.56
CA ALA A 310 -17.02 17.83 3.29
C ALA A 310 -17.30 18.96 2.27
N GLU A 311 -17.16 20.23 2.65
CA GLU A 311 -17.39 21.36 1.76
C GLU A 311 -16.23 21.57 0.78
N PRO A 312 -16.50 21.82 -0.52
CA PRO A 312 -15.45 22.04 -1.51
C PRO A 312 -14.64 23.33 -1.26
N ALA A 313 -15.16 24.27 -0.47
CA ALA A 313 -14.46 25.49 -0.07
C ALA A 313 -13.32 25.21 0.94
N SER A 314 -13.47 24.19 1.79
CA SER A 314 -12.44 23.78 2.76
C SER A 314 -11.35 22.88 2.16
N PHE A 315 -11.43 22.54 0.87
CA PHE A 315 -10.43 21.70 0.21
C PHE A 315 -9.02 22.30 0.27
N SER A 316 -8.88 23.64 0.25
CA SER A 316 -7.58 24.31 0.39
C SER A 316 -6.93 24.06 1.75
N LEU A 317 -7.71 24.03 2.84
CA LEU A 317 -7.22 23.68 4.17
C LEU A 317 -6.70 22.24 4.19
N LEU A 318 -7.45 21.34 3.56
CA LEU A 318 -7.09 19.94 3.41
C LEU A 318 -5.77 19.76 2.65
N VAL A 319 -5.56 20.56 1.59
CA VAL A 319 -4.30 20.60 0.85
C VAL A 319 -3.14 21.13 1.69
N ASN A 320 -3.36 22.20 2.45
CA ASN A 320 -2.34 22.78 3.32
C ASN A 320 -1.95 21.83 4.45
N LEU A 321 -2.89 21.09 5.02
CA LEU A 321 -2.64 20.08 6.05
C LEU A 321 -1.75 18.95 5.51
N SER A 322 -2.06 18.45 4.31
CA SER A 322 -1.22 17.48 3.60
C SER A 322 0.18 18.01 3.29
N ALA A 323 0.29 19.26 2.84
CA ALA A 323 1.57 19.90 2.56
C ALA A 323 2.41 20.06 3.83
N ALA A 324 1.79 20.44 4.95
CA ALA A 324 2.44 20.53 6.25
C ALA A 324 2.94 19.17 6.73
N ALA A 325 2.15 18.10 6.56
CA ALA A 325 2.55 16.73 6.91
C ALA A 325 3.76 16.25 6.10
N VAL A 326 3.80 16.54 4.79
CA VAL A 326 4.93 16.21 3.92
C VAL A 326 6.18 17.00 4.30
N LEU A 327 6.04 18.29 4.62
CA LEU A 327 7.15 19.13 5.08
C LEU A 327 7.69 18.63 6.43
N SER A 328 6.81 18.28 7.39
CA SER A 328 7.23 17.72 8.67
C SER A 328 7.94 16.38 8.50
N ALA A 329 7.46 15.52 7.61
CA ALA A 329 8.11 14.25 7.27
C ALA A 329 9.53 14.49 6.71
N ALA A 330 9.66 15.40 5.75
CA ALA A 330 10.94 15.74 5.14
C ALA A 330 11.93 16.32 6.16
N CYS A 331 11.48 17.23 7.02
CA CYS A 331 12.29 17.80 8.09
C CYS A 331 12.73 16.73 9.10
N LEU A 332 11.81 15.86 9.54
CA LEU A 332 12.09 14.80 10.49
C LEU A 332 13.11 13.78 9.93
N TYR A 333 12.89 13.32 8.70
CA TYR A 333 13.80 12.39 8.03
C TYR A 333 15.19 13.01 7.83
N SER A 334 15.24 14.26 7.34
CA SER A 334 16.52 14.96 7.14
C SER A 334 17.27 15.14 8.45
N ALA A 335 16.58 15.60 9.50
CA ALA A 335 17.18 15.78 10.83
C ALA A 335 17.72 14.45 11.39
N TRP A 336 17.00 13.34 11.17
CA TRP A 336 17.46 12.01 11.58
C TRP A 336 18.69 11.56 10.81
N VAL A 337 18.69 11.68 9.47
CA VAL A 337 19.85 11.30 8.62
C VAL A 337 21.11 12.10 8.97
N PHE A 338 20.97 13.39 9.24
CA PHE A 338 22.10 14.25 9.62
C PHE A 338 22.51 14.12 11.10
N CYS A 339 21.72 13.44 11.93
CA CYS A 339 22.09 13.13 13.31
C CYS A 339 23.02 11.91 13.37
N CYS A 340 23.94 11.88 14.34
CA CYS A 340 24.87 10.75 14.53
C CYS A 340 24.16 9.39 14.68
N ASP A 341 22.95 9.36 15.23
CA ASP A 341 22.19 8.13 15.40
C ASP A 341 21.63 7.58 14.08
N GLY A 342 21.23 8.45 13.14
CA GLY A 342 20.85 8.05 11.79
C GLY A 342 22.05 7.52 11.00
N GLN A 343 23.21 8.19 11.12
CA GLN A 343 24.45 7.71 10.53
C GLN A 343 24.89 6.35 11.08
N ARG A 344 24.79 6.12 12.39
CA ARG A 344 25.10 4.80 12.99
C ARG A 344 24.10 3.73 12.59
N ALA A 345 22.81 4.05 12.46
CA ALA A 345 21.81 3.10 11.98
C ALA A 345 22.06 2.71 10.52
N LEU A 346 22.39 3.68 9.66
CA LEU A 346 22.78 3.46 8.26
C LEU A 346 24.08 2.66 8.16
N GLN A 347 25.09 2.99 8.97
CA GLN A 347 26.36 2.26 9.01
C GLN A 347 26.21 0.84 9.58
N GLY A 348 25.32 0.62 10.56
CA GLY A 348 24.99 -0.71 11.04
C GLY A 348 24.23 -1.54 10.01
N ALA A 349 23.35 -0.92 9.23
CA ALA A 349 22.63 -1.54 8.12
C ALA A 349 23.57 -1.90 6.95
N LEU A 350 24.55 -1.06 6.64
CA LEU A 350 25.51 -1.25 5.54
C LEU A 350 26.77 -2.04 5.95
N GLY A 351 27.15 -2.00 7.22
CA GLY A 351 28.39 -2.58 7.76
C GLY A 351 28.27 -4.03 8.25
N THR A 352 27.09 -4.64 8.18
CA THR A 352 26.90 -6.10 8.29
C THR A 352 27.05 -6.82 6.95
N ALA A 353 27.54 -6.13 5.91
CA ALA A 353 27.91 -6.69 4.61
C ALA A 353 29.21 -7.51 4.70
#